data_AF-A0A7R8USD3-F1
#
_entry.id   AF-A0A7R8USD3-F1
#
_cell.length_a   1.000
_cell.length_b   1.000
_cell.length_c   1.000
_cell.angle_alpha   90.00
_cell.angle_beta   90.00
_cell.angle_gamma   90.00
#
_symmetry.space_group_name_H-M   'P 1'
#
loop_
_entity.id
_entity.type
_entity.pdbx_description
1 polymer ?
#
loop_
_entity_poly.entity_id
_entity_poly.type
_entity_poly.pdbx_seq_one_letter_code
_entity_poly.pdbx_strand_id
1 'polypeptide(L)'
;MFHLCRNVVFNLSIHDLTEQQRLLWSSPEDDVKMCVMKGKDEEACQNYIRTMVITAPGRLLICGTNSFRPKCHYYQINANNYSLEAEKSGQVVCPYDPKHNSTAVFAAINSAPGMSE
;
A
#
# COMPACT_ATOMS: atom_id res chain seq x y z
N MET A 1 0.38 -3.86 -15.63
CA MET A 1 0.56 -4.82 -14.52
C MET A 1 1.22 -4.08 -13.38
N PHE A 2 0.67 -4.18 -12.17
CA PHE A 2 1.30 -3.58 -11.01
C PHE A 2 2.26 -4.55 -10.33
N HIS A 3 3.45 -4.07 -9.97
CA HIS A 3 4.44 -4.82 -9.21
C HIS A 3 4.72 -4.09 -7.90
N LEU A 4 4.47 -4.77 -6.77
CA LEU A 4 4.61 -4.22 -5.43
C LEU A 4 6.00 -4.57 -4.89
N CYS A 5 6.75 -3.56 -4.45
CA CYS A 5 8.11 -3.72 -3.93
C CYS A 5 8.28 -3.00 -2.60
N ARG A 6 9.51 -3.00 -2.08
CA ARG A 6 9.92 -2.17 -0.95
C ARG A 6 9.99 -0.70 -1.37
N ASN A 7 9.26 0.16 -0.67
CA ASN A 7 9.17 1.61 -0.85
C ASN A 7 8.60 2.08 -2.20
N VAL A 8 8.17 1.17 -3.09
CA VAL A 8 7.72 1.53 -4.44
C VAL A 8 6.69 0.57 -4.98
N VAL A 9 5.76 1.10 -5.77
CA VAL A 9 4.85 0.34 -6.64
C VAL A 9 5.12 0.73 -8.09
N PHE A 10 5.40 -0.25 -8.94
CA PHE A 10 5.60 -0.04 -10.38
C PHE A 10 4.32 -0.35 -11.16
N ASN A 11 3.99 0.50 -12.13
CA ASN A 11 3.05 0.18 -13.19
C ASN A 11 3.84 -0.16 -14.46
N LEU A 12 3.84 -1.43 -14.82
CA LEU A 12 4.58 -1.97 -15.95
C LEU A 12 3.63 -2.31 -17.09
N SER A 13 4.07 -2.10 -18.33
CA SER A 13 3.43 -2.66 -19.51
C SER A 13 3.37 -4.19 -19.42
N ILE A 14 2.24 -4.78 -19.84
CA ILE A 14 2.07 -6.24 -19.84
C ILE A 14 2.83 -6.89 -21.01
N HIS A 15 3.12 -6.12 -22.07
CA HIS A 15 3.69 -6.65 -23.30
C HIS A 15 5.21 -6.81 -23.24
N ASP A 16 5.89 -5.86 -22.59
CA ASP A 16 7.36 -5.73 -22.62
C ASP A 16 7.96 -5.35 -21.27
N LEU A 17 7.16 -5.30 -20.20
CA LEU A 17 7.57 -4.94 -18.83
C LEU A 17 8.19 -3.54 -18.70
N THR A 18 7.98 -2.66 -19.69
CA THR A 18 8.45 -1.27 -19.61
C THR A 18 7.75 -0.52 -18.48
N GLU A 19 8.52 0.25 -17.70
CA GLU A 19 7.96 1.10 -16.65
C GLU A 19 7.16 2.24 -17.29
N GLN A 20 5.85 2.22 -17.05
CA GLN A 20 4.97 3.31 -17.46
C GLN A 20 4.98 4.41 -16.41
N GLN A 21 4.86 4.02 -15.14
CA GLN A 21 4.85 4.90 -13.98
C GLN A 21 5.36 4.17 -12.74
N ARG A 22 5.74 4.94 -11.72
CA ARG A 22 6.03 4.43 -10.37
C ARG A 22 5.44 5.34 -9.30
N LEU A 23 5.04 4.74 -8.18
CA LEU A 23 4.63 5.42 -6.96
C LEU A 23 5.67 5.12 -5.88
N LEU A 24 6.37 6.16 -5.42
CA LEU A 24 7.32 6.07 -4.32
C LEU A 24 6.58 6.30 -2.99
N TRP A 25 6.77 5.39 -2.04
CA TRP A 25 6.20 5.48 -0.71
C TRP A 25 7.14 4.83 0.31
N SER A 26 8.19 5.57 0.66
CA SER A 26 9.08 5.24 1.77
C SER A 26 8.47 5.64 3.11
N SER A 27 8.87 4.96 4.18
CA SER A 27 8.53 5.40 5.53
C SER A 27 9.19 6.74 5.88
N PRO A 28 8.57 7.57 6.75
CA PRO A 28 9.23 8.73 7.33
C PRO A 28 10.52 8.34 8.07
N GLU A 29 11.56 9.17 7.99
CA GLU A 29 12.85 8.87 8.63
C GLU A 29 12.73 8.63 10.14
N ASP A 30 11.88 9.39 10.84
CA ASP A 30 11.68 9.24 12.28
C ASP A 30 11.05 7.89 12.62
N ASP A 31 10.18 7.36 11.77
CA ASP A 31 9.60 6.02 11.92
C ASP A 31 10.65 4.93 11.71
N VAL A 32 11.52 5.10 10.71
CA VAL A 32 12.65 4.19 10.46
C VAL A 32 13.59 4.18 11.67
N LYS A 33 14.02 5.36 12.14
CA LYS A 33 14.89 5.52 13.31
C LYS A 33 14.27 4.87 14.55
N MET A 34 12.99 5.14 14.80
CA MET A 34 12.27 4.55 15.93
C MET A 34 12.16 3.03 15.83
N CYS A 35 11.93 2.49 14.62
CA CYS A 35 11.89 1.05 14.37
C CYS A 35 13.25 0.39 14.69
N VAL A 36 14.35 0.99 14.23
CA VAL A 36 15.70 0.50 14.51
C VAL A 36 16.04 0.61 16.00
N MET A 37 15.68 1.72 16.66
CA MET A 37 15.86 1.89 18.12
C MET A 37 15.10 0.82 18.94
N LYS A 38 14.01 0.26 18.40
CA LYS A 38 13.28 -0.87 19.00
C LYS A 38 13.93 -2.23 18.73
N GLY A 39 15.11 -2.26 18.13
CA GLY A 39 15.91 -3.47 17.91
C GLY A 39 15.57 -4.24 16.63
N LYS A 40 14.94 -3.60 15.64
CA LYS A 40 14.68 -4.22 14.33
C LYS A 40 15.81 -3.90 13.35
N ASP A 41 16.05 -4.81 12.41
CA ASP A 41 17.01 -4.61 11.33
C ASP A 41 16.61 -3.42 10.45
N GLU A 42 17.59 -2.63 10.03
CA GLU A 42 17.37 -1.45 9.17
C GLU A 42 16.66 -1.81 7.86
N GLU A 43 16.96 -2.98 7.29
CA GLU A 43 16.28 -3.49 6.11
C GLU A 43 14.81 -3.83 6.39
N ALA A 44 14.49 -4.38 7.56
CA ALA A 44 13.12 -4.68 7.94
C ALA A 44 12.32 -3.41 8.26
N CYS A 45 12.99 -2.32 8.65
CA CYS A 45 12.39 -1.03 8.98
C CYS A 45 12.00 -0.18 7.76
N GLN A 46 11.91 -0.75 6.57
CA GLN A 46 11.41 -0.06 5.37
C GLN A 46 9.89 -0.22 5.22
N ASN A 47 9.30 0.42 4.21
CA ASN A 47 7.89 0.22 3.87
C ASN A 47 7.75 -0.89 2.83
N TYR A 48 7.31 -2.07 3.25
CA TYR A 48 7.03 -3.18 2.33
C TYR A 48 5.57 -3.10 1.91
N ILE A 49 5.32 -2.87 0.62
CA ILE A 49 3.95 -2.84 0.10
C ILE A 49 3.39 -4.26 0.08
N ARG A 50 2.28 -4.48 0.78
CA ARG A 50 1.70 -5.83 0.98
C ARG A 50 0.39 -6.01 0.23
N THR A 51 -0.40 -4.96 0.11
CA THR A 51 -1.71 -5.01 -0.52
C THR A 51 -1.94 -3.80 -1.39
N MET A 52 -2.58 -4.02 -2.53
CA MET A 52 -2.96 -2.99 -3.48
C MET A 52 -4.26 -3.42 -4.16
N VAL A 53 -5.27 -2.56 -4.13
CA VAL A 53 -6.57 -2.83 -4.75
C VAL A 53 -7.14 -1.59 -5.40
N ILE A 54 -7.69 -1.73 -6.60
CA ILE A 54 -8.46 -0.67 -7.25
C ILE A 54 -9.87 -0.72 -6.68
N THR A 55 -10.24 0.27 -5.87
CA THR A 55 -11.51 0.28 -5.12
C THR A 55 -12.67 0.83 -5.94
N ALA A 56 -12.37 1.69 -6.91
CA ALA A 56 -13.29 2.26 -7.89
C ALA A 56 -12.48 2.72 -9.12
N PRO A 57 -13.12 3.06 -10.25
CA PRO A 57 -12.41 3.61 -11.41
C PRO A 57 -11.52 4.81 -11.02
N GLY A 58 -10.21 4.69 -11.26
CA GLY A 58 -9.23 5.71 -10.92
C GLY A 58 -8.93 5.86 -9.42
N ARG A 59 -9.45 5.00 -8.54
CA ARG A 59 -9.14 5.02 -7.10
C ARG A 59 -8.40 3.79 -6.65
N LEU A 60 -7.38 4.01 -5.86
CA LEU A 60 -6.44 2.99 -5.44
C LEU A 60 -6.26 3.00 -3.94
N LEU A 61 -6.35 1.83 -3.33
CA LEU A 61 -5.95 1.60 -1.95
C LEU A 61 -4.64 0.80 -1.94
N ILE A 62 -3.63 1.32 -1.26
CA ILE A 62 -2.34 0.64 -1.08
C ILE A 62 -2.05 0.58 0.42
N CYS A 63 -1.63 -0.58 0.92
CA CYS A 63 -1.14 -0.70 2.29
C CYS A 63 0.27 -1.30 2.35
N GLY A 64 1.05 -0.81 3.29
CA GLY A 64 2.41 -1.27 3.53
C GLY A 64 2.75 -1.33 5.02
N THR A 65 3.84 -2.01 5.35
CA THR A 65 4.28 -2.24 6.73
C THR A 65 4.76 -0.95 7.41
N ASN A 66 5.24 0.01 6.61
CA ASN A 66 5.72 1.34 7.00
C ASN A 66 6.53 1.31 8.32
N SER A 67 7.67 0.60 8.32
CA SER A 67 8.57 0.49 9.49
C SER A 67 7.90 -0.12 10.73
N PHE A 68 7.17 -1.22 10.58
CA PHE A 68 6.37 -1.84 11.65
C PHE A 68 5.31 -0.89 12.22
N ARG A 69 4.81 0.04 11.40
CA ARG A 69 3.65 0.89 11.69
C ARG A 69 2.71 0.84 10.49
N PRO A 70 1.96 -0.25 10.28
CA PRO A 70 1.22 -0.48 9.05
C PRO A 70 0.26 0.67 8.76
N LYS A 71 0.27 1.13 7.52
CA LYS A 71 -0.54 2.24 7.01
C LYS A 71 -1.21 1.85 5.70
N CYS A 72 -2.31 2.51 5.39
CA CYS A 72 -3.02 2.41 4.13
C CYS A 72 -3.25 3.80 3.55
N HIS A 73 -2.94 3.98 2.28
CA HIS A 73 -3.14 5.21 1.52
C HIS A 73 -4.22 5.01 0.46
N TYR A 74 -5.12 5.98 0.37
CA TYR A 74 -6.06 6.12 -0.73
C TYR A 74 -5.51 7.14 -1.73
N TYR A 75 -5.34 6.71 -2.97
CA TYR A 75 -4.85 7.53 -4.06
C TYR A 75 -5.93 7.69 -5.13
N GLN A 76 -6.01 8.89 -5.69
CA GLN A 76 -6.64 9.14 -6.98
C GLN A 76 -5.57 9.02 -8.07
N ILE A 77 -5.83 8.19 -9.08
CA ILE A 77 -4.98 7.99 -10.26
C ILE A 77 -5.37 9.05 -11.29
N ASN A 78 -4.43 9.92 -11.60
CA ASN A 78 -4.52 10.90 -12.67
C ASN A 78 -3.62 10.48 -13.83
N ALA A 79 -3.77 11.10 -15.01
CA ALA A 79 -3.10 10.68 -16.25
C ALA A 79 -1.61 10.32 -16.08
N ASN A 80 -0.87 11.14 -15.31
CA ASN A 80 0.57 10.96 -15.07
C ASN A 80 0.98 10.96 -13.59
N ASN A 81 0.04 10.89 -12.63
CA ASN A 81 0.40 11.02 -11.22
C ASN A 81 -0.60 10.33 -10.27
N TYR A 82 -0.16 10.09 -9.04
CA TYR A 82 -0.97 9.59 -7.94
C TYR A 82 -1.13 10.69 -6.88
N SER A 83 -2.37 11.08 -6.61
CA SER A 83 -2.68 12.11 -5.62
C SER A 83 -3.21 11.45 -4.35
N LEU A 84 -2.51 11.63 -3.22
CA LEU A 84 -2.94 11.10 -1.93
C LEU A 84 -4.21 11.81 -1.46
N GLU A 85 -5.31 11.07 -1.33
CA GLU A 85 -6.58 11.59 -0.83
C GLU A 85 -6.69 11.43 0.70
N ALA A 86 -6.24 10.29 1.22
CA ALA A 86 -6.32 9.99 2.65
C ALA A 86 -5.28 8.96 3.09
N GLU A 87 -4.81 9.10 4.33
CA GLU A 87 -4.05 8.08 5.07
C GLU A 87 -4.95 7.48 6.17
N LYS A 88 -4.93 6.16 6.31
CA LYS A 88 -5.57 5.44 7.42
C LYS A 88 -4.58 4.47 8.07
N SER A 89 -4.87 4.13 9.32
CA SER A 89 -4.20 3.01 9.98
C SER A 89 -4.37 1.73 9.15
N GLY A 90 -3.26 1.04 8.89
CA GLY A 90 -3.26 -0.26 8.20
C GLY A 90 -3.30 -1.44 9.16
N GLN A 91 -3.52 -1.20 10.47
CA GLN A 91 -3.67 -2.26 11.45
C GLN A 91 -4.79 -3.22 11.04
N VAL A 92 -4.62 -4.52 11.31
CA VAL A 92 -5.51 -5.62 10.89
C VAL A 92 -5.51 -5.90 9.39
N VAL A 93 -5.37 -4.87 8.54
CA VAL A 93 -5.35 -5.02 7.07
C VAL A 93 -3.99 -5.42 6.52
N CYS A 94 -2.92 -4.89 7.12
CA CYS A 94 -1.54 -5.06 6.69
C CYS A 94 -0.69 -5.55 7.87
N PRO A 95 0.21 -6.53 7.67
CA PRO A 95 1.09 -6.99 8.73
C PRO A 95 2.07 -5.89 9.17
N TYR A 96 2.55 -6.00 10.40
CA TYR A 96 3.61 -5.14 10.93
C TYR A 96 4.99 -5.59 10.40
N ASP A 97 5.26 -6.88 10.51
CA ASP A 97 6.52 -7.49 10.09
C ASP A 97 6.44 -7.90 8.61
N PRO A 98 7.38 -7.48 7.74
CA PRO A 98 7.39 -7.88 6.33
C PRO A 98 7.52 -9.40 6.10
N LYS A 99 8.04 -10.15 7.09
CA LYS A 99 8.17 -11.62 7.04
C LYS A 99 6.89 -12.35 7.45
N HIS A 100 5.87 -11.64 7.95
CA HIS A 100 4.61 -12.27 8.33
C HIS A 100 3.80 -12.63 7.08
N ASN A 101 3.46 -13.92 6.96
CA ASN A 101 2.59 -14.45 5.91
C ASN A 101 1.17 -13.92 6.08
N SER A 102 0.72 -13.15 5.08
CA SER A 102 -0.61 -12.56 5.05
C SER A 102 -1.10 -12.51 3.61
N THR A 103 -2.40 -12.69 3.41
CA THR A 103 -3.07 -12.45 2.13
C THR A 103 -4.26 -11.52 2.35
N ALA A 104 -4.65 -10.78 1.32
CA ALA A 104 -5.80 -9.89 1.36
C ALA A 104 -6.61 -10.06 0.08
N VAL A 105 -7.94 -9.98 0.22
CA VAL A 105 -8.89 -10.00 -0.89
C VAL A 105 -9.81 -8.80 -0.71
N PHE A 106 -10.05 -8.08 -1.80
CA PHE A 106 -11.04 -7.01 -1.82
C PHE A 106 -12.38 -7.56 -2.30
N ALA A 107 -13.40 -7.42 -1.46
CA ALA A 107 -14.78 -7.74 -1.79
C ALA A 107 -15.59 -6.44 -1.83
N ALA A 108 -16.07 -6.07 -3.02
CA ALA A 108 -17.00 -4.96 -3.15
C ALA A 108 -18.36 -5.38 -2.60
N ILE A 109 -18.84 -4.68 -1.57
CA ILE A 109 -20.23 -4.80 -1.14
C ILE A 109 -21.03 -3.92 -2.07
N ASN A 110 -21.72 -4.53 -3.03
CA ASN A 110 -22.81 -3.85 -3.72
C ASN A 110 -23.91 -3.64 -2.67
N SER A 111 -23.97 -2.44 -2.10
CA SER A 111 -25.18 -2.01 -1.40
C SER A 111 -26.28 -1.95 -2.45
N ALA A 112 -27.07 -3.02 -2.53
CA ALA A 112 -28.40 -2.93 -3.11
C ALA A 112 -29.13 -1.80 -2.36
N PRO A 113 -29.73 -0.82 -3.05
CA PRO A 113 -30.50 0.21 -2.37
C PRO A 113 -31.77 -0.44 -1.81
N GLY A 114 -31.77 -0.79 -0.53
CA GLY A 114 -32.99 -1.20 0.18
C GLY A 114 -32.83 -2.35 1.17
N MET A 115 -32.12 -2.14 2.27
CA MET A 115 -32.40 -2.84 3.54
C MET A 115 -32.14 -1.86 4.68
N SER A 116 -33.17 -1.09 4.99
CA SER A 116 -33.41 -0.54 6.32
C SER A 116 -34.07 -1.64 7.16
N GLU A 117 -33.45 -2.01 8.28
CA GLU A 117 -34.15 -2.52 9.46
C GLU A 117 -33.85 -1.59 10.63
#